data_AF-A0A2N8KE48-F1
#
_entry.id   AF-A0A2N8KE48-F1
#
_cell.length_a   1.000
_cell.length_b   1.000
_cell.length_c   1.000
_cell.angle_alpha   90.00
_cell.angle_beta   90.00
_cell.angle_gamma   90.00
#
_symmetry.space_group_name_H-M   'P 1'
#
loop_
_entity.id
_entity.type
_entity.pdbx_description
1 polymer ?
#
loop_
_entity_poly.entity_id
_entity_poly.type
_entity_poly.pdbx_seq_one_letter_code
_entity_poly.pdbx_strand_id
1 'polypeptide(L)'
;MTARDAESALLARCSVVAREAVQSAQDQREANVFRLAAMVVRSRFPRESMCLMQASDQYFASHPDEKLAPAEVVRKGWVSSLPRLRDMLSHRLCGT
;
A
#
# COMPACT_ATOMS: atom_id res chain seq x y z
N MET A 1 20.99 3.56 -1.86
CA MET A 1 19.54 3.49 -1.59
C MET A 1 19.34 2.73 -0.29
N THR A 2 18.84 3.41 0.74
CA THR A 2 18.64 2.84 2.09
C THR A 2 17.24 2.20 2.20
N ALA A 3 17.02 1.41 3.25
CA ALA A 3 15.68 0.89 3.56
C ALA A 3 14.63 2.01 3.73
N ARG A 4 15.05 3.20 4.20
CA ARG A 4 14.19 4.39 4.33
C ARG A 4 13.81 4.99 2.98
N ASP A 5 14.72 4.98 2.00
CA ASP A 5 14.43 5.46 0.65
C ASP A 5 13.41 4.55 -0.04
N ALA A 6 13.60 3.23 0.12
CA ALA A 6 12.68 2.23 -0.41
C ALA A 6 11.28 2.31 0.24
N GLU A 7 11.20 2.53 1.56
CA GLU A 7 9.93 2.75 2.26
C GLU A 7 9.25 4.04 1.77
N SER A 8 10.02 5.13 1.60
CA SER A 8 9.51 6.43 1.15
C SER A 8 8.97 6.38 -0.27
N ALA A 9 9.63 5.65 -1.17
CA ALA A 9 9.17 5.42 -2.54
C ALA A 9 7.83 4.65 -2.54
N LEU A 10 7.70 3.61 -1.72
CA LEU A 10 6.45 2.86 -1.61
C LEU A 10 5.30 3.69 -1.03
N LEU A 11 5.57 4.50 -0.02
CA LEU A 11 4.58 5.43 0.54
C LEU A 11 4.12 6.46 -0.51
N ALA A 12 5.03 6.92 -1.38
CA ALA A 12 4.68 7.81 -2.48
C ALA A 12 3.78 7.11 -3.50
N ARG A 13 4.13 5.89 -3.91
CA ARG A 13 3.30 5.06 -4.81
C ARG A 13 1.91 4.82 -4.25
N CYS A 14 1.82 4.44 -2.97
CA CYS A 14 0.53 4.29 -2.29
C CYS A 14 -0.31 5.56 -2.35
N SER A 15 0.30 6.73 -2.14
CA SER A 15 -0.42 8.02 -2.14
C SER A 15 -0.93 8.39 -3.53
N VAL A 16 -0.16 8.11 -4.58
CA VAL A 16 -0.57 8.33 -5.98
C VAL A 16 -1.73 7.42 -6.35
N VAL A 17 -1.59 6.11 -6.11
CA VAL A 17 -2.62 5.10 -6.43
C VAL A 17 -3.91 5.37 -5.66
N ALA A 18 -3.80 5.71 -4.37
CA ALA A 18 -4.93 6.08 -3.53
C ALA A 18 -5.75 7.24 -4.09
N ARG A 19 -5.09 8.23 -4.73
CA ARG A 19 -5.75 9.43 -5.26
C ARG A 19 -6.29 9.23 -6.66
N GLU A 20 -5.52 8.57 -7.53
CA GLU A 20 -5.78 8.53 -8.97
C GLU A 20 -6.46 7.25 -9.47
N ALA A 21 -6.55 6.17 -8.68
CA ALA A 21 -7.27 4.92 -8.99
C ALA A 21 -6.94 4.21 -10.33
N VAL A 22 -6.10 4.78 -11.19
CA VAL A 22 -5.82 4.29 -12.56
C VAL A 22 -4.63 3.35 -12.62
N GLN A 23 -3.75 3.37 -11.61
CA GLN A 23 -2.50 2.61 -11.62
C GLN A 23 -2.62 1.33 -10.80
N SER A 24 -2.40 0.18 -11.44
CA SER A 24 -2.23 -1.11 -10.76
C SER A 24 -0.87 -1.21 -10.06
N ALA A 25 -0.75 -2.19 -9.17
CA ALA A 25 0.55 -2.58 -8.63
C ALA A 25 1.48 -3.11 -9.73
N GLN A 26 2.76 -2.78 -9.65
CA GLN A 26 3.77 -3.19 -10.64
C GLN A 26 4.44 -4.53 -10.30
N ASP A 27 4.45 -4.89 -9.02
CA ASP A 27 5.09 -6.12 -8.53
C ASP A 27 4.37 -6.67 -7.28
N GLN A 28 4.79 -7.86 -6.85
CA GLN A 28 4.32 -8.52 -5.64
C GLN A 28 4.33 -7.59 -4.42
N ARG A 29 5.40 -6.82 -4.26
CA ARG A 29 5.64 -5.98 -3.07
C ARG A 29 4.63 -4.84 -3.04
N GLU A 30 4.45 -4.13 -4.15
CA GLU A 30 3.45 -3.07 -4.27
C GLU A 30 2.05 -3.61 -4.02
N ALA A 31 1.67 -4.72 -4.65
CA ALA A 31 0.32 -5.28 -4.53
C ALA A 31 -0.03 -5.61 -3.08
N ASN A 32 0.89 -6.27 -2.38
CA ASN A 32 0.71 -6.63 -0.98
C ASN A 32 0.71 -5.41 -0.05
N VAL A 33 1.57 -4.42 -0.32
CA VAL A 33 1.59 -3.19 0.49
C VAL A 33 0.36 -2.32 0.21
N PHE A 34 -0.16 -2.25 -1.01
CA PHE A 34 -1.40 -1.53 -1.32
C PHE A 34 -2.59 -2.15 -0.60
N ARG A 35 -2.72 -3.48 -0.64
CA ARG A 35 -3.76 -4.20 0.12
C ARG A 35 -3.65 -3.92 1.62
N LEU A 36 -2.43 -3.94 2.17
CA LEU A 36 -2.20 -3.66 3.58
C LEU A 36 -2.51 -2.20 3.95
N ALA A 37 -2.08 -1.26 3.10
CA ALA A 37 -2.36 0.16 3.22
C ALA A 37 -3.86 0.43 3.21
N ALA A 38 -4.60 -0.18 2.28
CA ALA A 38 -6.06 -0.10 2.22
C ALA A 38 -6.71 -0.51 3.55
N MET A 39 -6.31 -1.66 4.10
CA MET A 39 -6.85 -2.15 5.38
C MET A 39 -6.65 -1.17 6.53
N VAL A 40 -5.47 -0.52 6.62
CA VAL A 40 -5.15 0.38 7.74
C VAL A 40 -5.73 1.79 7.60
N VAL A 41 -5.97 2.26 6.37
CA VAL A 41 -6.52 3.61 6.13
C VAL A 41 -8.04 3.64 5.96
N ARG A 42 -8.69 2.48 5.78
CA ARG A 42 -10.13 2.33 5.48
C ARG A 42 -11.05 3.18 6.34
N SER A 43 -10.80 3.25 7.65
CA SER A 43 -11.67 3.97 8.59
C SER A 43 -11.66 5.49 8.40
N ARG A 44 -10.55 6.07 7.92
CA ARG A 44 -10.37 7.52 7.76
C ARG A 44 -10.47 7.97 6.30
N PHE A 45 -10.08 7.10 5.38
CA PHE A 45 -9.96 7.38 3.95
C PHE A 45 -10.61 6.23 3.14
N PRO A 46 -11.95 6.11 3.18
CA PRO A 46 -12.65 4.96 2.58
C PRO A 46 -12.52 4.93 1.05
N ARG A 47 -12.46 6.10 0.39
CA ARG A 47 -12.28 6.20 -1.07
C ARG A 47 -10.88 5.74 -1.48
N GLU A 48 -9.86 6.25 -0.82
CA GLU A 48 -8.46 5.92 -1.03
C GLU A 48 -8.18 4.45 -0.76
N SER A 49 -8.80 3.91 0.31
CA SER A 49 -8.76 2.49 0.61
C SER A 49 -9.35 1.65 -0.52
N MET A 50 -10.43 2.09 -1.15
CA MET A 50 -11.03 1.37 -2.27
C MET A 50 -10.10 1.37 -3.48
N CYS A 51 -9.51 2.52 -3.83
CA CYS A 51 -8.54 2.63 -4.92
C CYS A 51 -7.33 1.70 -4.71
N LEU A 52 -6.75 1.70 -3.50
CA LEU A 52 -5.62 0.83 -3.14
C LEU A 52 -5.99 -0.65 -3.22
N MET A 53 -7.19 -1.02 -2.75
CA MET A 53 -7.66 -2.40 -2.80
C MET A 53 -7.84 -2.85 -4.27
N GLN A 54 -8.50 -2.03 -5.09
CA GLN A 54 -8.70 -2.31 -6.51
C GLN A 54 -7.38 -2.48 -7.27
N ALA A 55 -6.40 -1.59 -7.03
CA ALA A 55 -5.08 -1.69 -7.63
C ALA A 55 -4.35 -2.99 -7.24
N SER A 56 -4.52 -3.45 -5.99
CA SER A 56 -3.96 -4.72 -5.53
C SER A 56 -4.70 -5.93 -6.12
N ASP A 57 -6.03 -5.90 -6.16
CA ASP A 57 -6.84 -7.00 -6.67
C ASP A 57 -6.64 -7.18 -8.18
N GLN A 58 -6.46 -6.10 -8.93
CA GLN A 58 -6.14 -6.17 -10.36
C GLN A 58 -4.81 -6.88 -10.62
N TYR A 59 -3.80 -6.69 -9.76
CA TYR A 59 -2.54 -7.42 -9.86
C TYR A 59 -2.67 -8.89 -9.46
N PHE A 60 -3.39 -9.18 -8.36
CA PHE A 60 -3.59 -10.56 -7.91
C PHE A 60 -4.52 -11.37 -8.81
N ALA A 61 -5.33 -10.73 -9.66
CA ALA A 61 -6.10 -11.43 -10.67
C ALA A 61 -5.21 -12.17 -11.69
N SER A 62 -4.02 -11.62 -11.99
CA SER A 62 -3.02 -12.27 -12.85
C SER A 62 -1.96 -13.04 -12.06
N HIS A 63 -1.73 -12.71 -10.78
CA HIS A 63 -0.72 -13.32 -9.92
C HIS A 63 -1.29 -13.78 -8.56
N PRO A 64 -2.22 -14.76 -8.53
CA PRO A 64 -2.93 -15.12 -7.31
C PRO A 64 -2.00 -15.69 -6.21
N ASP A 65 -0.96 -16.42 -6.60
CA ASP A 65 -0.01 -17.07 -5.68
C ASP A 65 0.93 -16.07 -4.98
N GLU A 66 0.98 -14.84 -5.46
CA GLU A 66 1.84 -13.80 -4.92
C GLU A 66 1.20 -13.05 -3.74
N LYS A 67 -0.06 -13.35 -3.43
CA LYS A 67 -0.83 -12.75 -2.34
C LYS A 67 -0.35 -13.28 -0.99
N LEU A 68 0.12 -12.38 -0.14
CA LEU A 68 0.65 -12.70 1.19
C LEU A 68 -0.36 -12.37 2.30
N ALA A 69 -0.14 -12.99 3.45
CA ALA A 69 -0.78 -12.58 4.70
C ALA A 69 -0.19 -11.23 5.17
N PRO A 70 -0.99 -10.35 5.81
CA PRO A 70 -0.51 -9.06 6.34
C PRO A 70 0.76 -9.17 7.21
N ALA A 71 0.86 -10.20 8.05
CA ALA A 71 2.02 -10.42 8.91
C ALA A 71 3.31 -10.68 8.11
N GLU A 72 3.21 -11.35 6.96
CA GLU A 72 4.36 -11.67 6.10
C GLU A 72 4.93 -10.43 5.40
N VAL A 73 4.09 -9.44 5.10
CA VAL A 73 4.51 -8.16 4.51
C VAL A 73 5.42 -7.39 5.46
N VAL A 74 5.09 -7.40 6.75
CA VAL A 74 5.91 -6.78 7.81
C VAL A 74 7.18 -7.61 8.04
N ARG A 75 7.06 -8.95 8.09
CA ARG A 75 8.21 -9.86 8.28
C ARG A 75 9.26 -9.73 7.18
N LYS A 76 8.83 -9.48 5.93
CA LYS A 76 9.72 -9.21 4.79
C LYS A 76 10.37 -7.82 4.81
N GLY A 77 10.01 -6.96 5.77
CA GLY A 77 10.58 -5.62 5.91
C GLY A 77 10.17 -4.62 4.83
N TRP A 78 9.09 -4.89 4.09
CA TRP A 78 8.61 -3.99 3.03
C TRP A 78 7.98 -2.72 3.59
N VAL A 79 7.46 -2.81 4.82
CA VAL A 79 7.00 -1.71 5.67
C VAL A 79 7.57 -1.94 7.07
N SER A 80 7.92 -0.86 7.77
CA SER A 80 8.54 -1.03 9.11
C SER A 80 7.53 -1.50 10.16
N SER A 81 6.28 -1.02 10.11
CA SER A 81 5.19 -1.45 11.00
C SER A 81 3.83 -0.93 10.51
N LEU A 82 2.73 -1.55 10.95
CA LEU A 82 1.37 -1.11 10.59
C LEU A 82 1.03 0.30 11.13
N PRO A 83 1.34 0.66 12.39
CA PRO A 83 1.05 2.00 12.89
C PRO A 83 1.81 3.07 12.09
N ARG A 84 3.10 2.85 11.80
CA ARG A 84 3.90 3.78 11.01
C ARG A 84 3.35 3.95 9.59
N LEU A 85 2.96 2.85 8.93
CA LEU A 85 2.36 2.89 7.60
C LEU A 85 1.09 3.75 7.61
N ARG A 86 0.18 3.50 8.56
CA ARG A 86 -1.06 4.26 8.72
C ARG A 86 -0.78 5.74 8.95
N ASP A 87 0.12 6.07 9.88
CA ASP A 87 0.38 7.45 10.26
C ASP A 87 1.00 8.22 9.08
N MET A 88 1.97 7.62 8.39
CA MET A 88 2.61 8.23 7.22
C MET A 88 1.66 8.42 6.04
N LEU A 89 0.81 7.43 5.76
CA LEU A 89 -0.22 7.57 4.73
C LEU A 89 -1.27 8.61 5.13
N SER A 90 -1.67 8.65 6.40
CA SER A 90 -2.62 9.65 6.89
C SER A 90 -2.09 11.07 6.70
N HIS A 91 -0.82 11.30 7.01
CA HIS A 91 -0.16 12.59 6.77
C HIS A 91 -0.14 12.96 5.29
N ARG A 92 0.15 12.01 4.39
CA ARG A 92 0.19 12.27 2.94
C ARG A 92 -1.19 12.45 2.32
N LEU A 93 -2.19 11.71 2.80
CA LEU A 93 -3.55 11.73 2.25
C LEU A 93 -4.39 12.90 2.76
N CYS A 94 -4.19 13.34 4.01
CA CYS A 94 -4.90 14.52 4.51
C CYS A 94 -4.57 15.80 3.74
N GLY A 95 -3.38 15.90 3.14
CA GLY A 95 -2.89 17.16 2.59
C GLY A 95 -2.59 18.17 3.70
N THR A 96 -1.47 18.85 3.60
CA THR A 96 -1.28 20.16 4.24
C THR A 96 -2.09 21.20 3.49
#